data_AF-I7AMA0-F1
#
_entry.id   AF-I7AMA0-F1
#
_cell.length_a   1.000
_cell.length_b   1.000
_cell.length_c   1.000
_cell.angle_alpha   90.00
_cell.angle_beta   90.00
_cell.angle_gamma   90.00
#
_symmetry.space_group_name_H-M   'P 1'
#
loop_
_entity.id
_entity.type
_entity.pdbx_description
1 polymer ?
#
loop_
_entity_poly.entity_id
_entity_poly.type
_entity_poly.pdbx_seq_one_letter_code
_entity_poly.pdbx_strand_id
1 'polypeptide(L)'
;MNRKVYKKNKKVVKLLSKIGYRIPYQVIVECDFVAAMNRYHLGLRHINDLFKSQPKLFITKCVYKKLKEIGRDHKEGISRYLEILHCDHKEVKEPLSCLRRVMRKSNKNHYILASNCTEITDLIGTQRKIPVVSCRGGTLVISADLQEIPMYSGFKTEADEEELNRLEALFSTET
;
A
#
# COMPACT_ATOMS: atom_id res chain seq x y z
N MET A 1 0.75 8.02 -22.19
CA MET A 1 0.42 6.85 -21.34
C MET A 1 0.30 5.59 -22.20
N ASN A 2 1.07 4.54 -21.93
CA ASN A 2 1.03 3.29 -22.70
C ASN A 2 -0.34 2.60 -22.54
N ARG A 3 -1.13 2.51 -23.64
CA ARG A 3 -2.50 1.99 -23.64
C ARG A 3 -2.61 0.54 -23.12
N LYS A 4 -1.58 -0.29 -23.35
CA LYS A 4 -1.54 -1.68 -22.85
C LYS A 4 -1.43 -1.70 -21.33
N VAL A 5 -0.52 -0.91 -20.76
CA VAL A 5 -0.33 -0.78 -19.30
C VAL A 5 -1.59 -0.23 -18.64
N TYR A 6 -2.19 0.81 -19.20
CA TYR A 6 -3.44 1.38 -18.68
C TYR A 6 -4.57 0.34 -18.62
N LYS A 7 -4.79 -0.43 -19.69
CA LYS A 7 -5.80 -1.49 -19.71
C LYS A 7 -5.52 -2.57 -18.66
N LYS A 8 -4.24 -2.95 -18.47
CA LYS A 8 -3.83 -3.92 -17.44
C LYS A 8 -4.12 -3.38 -16.03
N ASN A 9 -3.65 -2.18 -15.71
CA ASN A 9 -3.88 -1.57 -14.40
C ASN A 9 -5.38 -1.44 -14.10
N LYS A 10 -6.19 -0.98 -15.07
CA LYS A 10 -7.65 -0.89 -14.91
C LYS A 10 -8.30 -2.25 -14.61
N LYS A 11 -7.84 -3.33 -15.24
CA LYS A 11 -8.32 -4.69 -14.94
C LYS A 11 -7.94 -5.11 -13.52
N VAL A 12 -6.69 -4.86 -13.10
CA VAL A 12 -6.21 -5.19 -11.75
C VAL A 12 -6.99 -4.43 -10.69
N VAL A 13 -7.16 -3.12 -10.81
CA VAL A 13 -7.92 -2.31 -9.85
C VAL A 13 -9.37 -2.78 -9.72
N LYS A 14 -10.02 -3.15 -10.83
CA LYS A 14 -11.37 -3.75 -10.78
C LYS A 14 -11.42 -5.09 -10.08
N LEU A 15 -10.33 -5.86 -10.10
CA LEU A 15 -10.26 -7.15 -9.45
C LEU A 15 -9.95 -6.99 -7.96
N LEU A 16 -9.13 -6.00 -7.57
CA LEU A 16 -8.84 -5.65 -6.16
C LEU A 16 -10.11 -5.54 -5.32
N SER A 17 -11.15 -4.85 -5.82
CA SER A 17 -12.42 -4.72 -5.09
C SER A 17 -13.15 -6.04 -4.88
N LYS A 18 -13.03 -7.00 -5.82
CA LYS A 18 -13.69 -8.31 -5.73
C LYS A 18 -13.00 -9.26 -4.75
N ILE A 19 -11.74 -9.02 -4.44
CA ILE A 19 -10.90 -9.87 -3.58
C ILE A 19 -10.70 -9.28 -2.17
N GLY A 20 -11.52 -8.31 -1.78
CA GLY A 20 -11.53 -7.75 -0.42
C GLY A 20 -10.77 -6.44 -0.21
N TYR A 21 -10.06 -5.91 -1.23
CA TYR A 21 -9.41 -4.60 -1.11
C TYR A 21 -10.46 -3.51 -1.32
N ARG A 22 -10.73 -2.70 -0.30
CA ARG A 22 -11.77 -1.66 -0.32
C ARG A 22 -11.16 -0.27 -0.45
N ILE A 23 -11.93 0.66 -1.01
CA ILE A 23 -11.59 2.08 -1.00
C ILE A 23 -11.86 2.68 0.39
N PRO A 24 -11.06 3.65 0.86
CA PRO A 24 -9.81 4.10 0.26
C PRO A 24 -8.73 3.01 0.36
N TYR A 25 -8.09 2.66 -0.76
CA TYR A 25 -7.05 1.63 -0.75
C TYR A 25 -5.89 2.05 0.14
N GLN A 26 -5.29 1.10 0.85
CA GLN A 26 -4.18 1.36 1.76
C GLN A 26 -2.87 0.96 1.10
N VAL A 27 -2.02 1.93 0.77
CA VAL A 27 -0.77 1.71 0.04
C VAL A 27 0.42 1.98 0.96
N ILE A 28 1.23 0.98 1.25
CA ILE A 28 2.48 1.13 2.01
C ILE A 28 3.63 1.42 1.03
N VAL A 29 4.24 2.58 1.19
CA VAL A 29 5.28 3.13 0.33
C VAL A 29 6.67 2.87 0.89
N GLU A 30 7.55 2.37 0.03
CA GLU A 30 8.97 2.08 0.28
C GLU A 30 9.86 3.21 -0.29
N CYS A 31 11.10 3.37 0.20
CA CYS A 31 11.95 4.52 -0.14
C CYS A 31 12.39 4.58 -1.62
N ASP A 32 12.70 3.46 -2.27
CA ASP A 32 13.09 3.47 -3.70
C ASP A 32 11.92 3.90 -4.59
N PHE A 33 10.69 3.58 -4.19
CA PHE A 33 9.50 4.05 -4.89
C PHE A 33 9.34 5.57 -4.81
N VAL A 34 9.62 6.17 -3.65
CA VAL A 34 9.63 7.63 -3.49
C VAL A 34 10.66 8.26 -4.42
N ALA A 35 11.89 7.75 -4.44
CA ALA A 35 12.95 8.25 -5.31
C ALA A 35 12.57 8.13 -6.80
N ALA A 36 11.93 7.02 -7.19
CA ALA A 36 11.44 6.82 -8.55
C ALA A 36 10.31 7.79 -8.93
N MET A 37 9.37 8.05 -8.01
CA MET A 37 8.29 9.02 -8.22
C MET A 37 8.86 10.43 -8.45
N ASN A 38 9.78 10.86 -7.58
CA ASN A 38 10.40 12.18 -7.67
C ASN A 38 11.23 12.34 -8.93
N ARG A 39 12.03 11.33 -9.30
CA ARG A 39 12.84 11.31 -10.53
C ARG A 39 12.02 11.56 -11.81
N TYR A 40 10.79 11.05 -11.86
CA TYR A 40 9.90 11.21 -13.02
C TYR A 40 8.84 12.30 -12.82
N HIS A 41 8.99 13.15 -11.81
CA HIS A 41 8.04 14.22 -11.48
C HIS A 41 6.59 13.72 -11.32
N LEU A 42 6.43 12.49 -10.84
CA LEU A 42 5.13 11.91 -10.53
C LEU A 42 4.70 12.36 -9.13
N GLY A 43 3.40 12.50 -8.94
CA GLY A 43 2.81 13.01 -7.70
C GLY A 43 1.47 12.35 -7.40
N LEU A 44 0.79 12.82 -6.36
CA LEU A 44 -0.46 12.23 -5.84
C LEU A 44 -1.52 12.02 -6.93
N ARG A 45 -1.68 12.99 -7.85
CA ARG A 45 -2.61 12.88 -8.99
C ARG A 45 -2.40 11.60 -9.81
N HIS A 46 -1.16 11.19 -10.05
CA HIS A 46 -0.85 10.00 -10.84
C HIS A 46 -1.26 8.71 -10.12
N ILE A 47 -1.14 8.69 -8.79
CA ILE A 47 -1.62 7.58 -7.96
C ILE A 47 -3.15 7.56 -7.94
N ASN A 48 -3.80 8.72 -7.80
CA ASN A 48 -5.26 8.80 -7.84
C ASN A 48 -5.81 8.33 -9.20
N ASP A 49 -5.14 8.73 -10.29
CA ASP A 49 -5.49 8.30 -11.65
C ASP A 49 -5.29 6.80 -11.87
N LEU A 50 -4.29 6.21 -11.22
CA LEU A 50 -4.01 4.78 -11.25
C LEU A 50 -5.16 3.99 -10.62
N PHE A 51 -5.60 4.39 -9.42
CA PHE A 51 -6.63 3.69 -8.64
C PHE A 51 -8.06 4.15 -8.92
N LYS A 52 -8.25 5.22 -9.69
CA LYS A 52 -9.55 5.89 -9.92
C LYS A 52 -10.29 6.19 -8.60
N SER A 53 -9.52 6.52 -7.57
CA SER A 53 -9.96 6.80 -6.20
C SER A 53 -8.84 7.58 -5.48
N GLN A 54 -9.03 7.90 -4.21
CA GLN A 54 -8.03 8.56 -3.36
C GLN A 54 -7.48 7.55 -2.34
N PRO A 55 -6.45 6.76 -2.68
CA PRO A 55 -5.85 5.83 -1.74
C PRO A 55 -5.15 6.57 -0.59
N LYS A 56 -5.18 5.97 0.60
CA LYS A 56 -4.35 6.40 1.73
C LYS A 56 -2.93 5.88 1.55
N LEU A 57 -1.96 6.79 1.60
CA LEU A 57 -0.55 6.46 1.42
C LEU A 57 0.13 6.44 2.77
N PHE A 58 0.78 5.33 3.08
CA PHE A 58 1.46 5.11 4.35
C PHE A 58 2.94 4.89 4.14
N ILE A 59 3.75 5.29 5.10
CA ILE A 59 5.16 4.90 5.21
C ILE A 59 5.43 4.41 6.63
N THR A 60 6.05 3.24 6.77
CA THR A 60 6.35 2.74 8.13
C THR A 60 7.39 3.62 8.80
N LYS A 61 7.34 3.76 10.14
CA LYS A 61 8.32 4.54 10.90
C LYS A 61 9.77 4.15 10.60
N CYS A 62 10.08 2.87 10.42
CA CYS A 62 11.43 2.41 10.06
C CYS A 62 11.84 2.86 8.66
N VAL A 63 10.97 2.69 7.65
CA VAL A 63 11.25 3.10 6.26
C VAL A 63 11.37 4.62 6.17
N TYR A 64 10.54 5.38 6.89
CA TYR A 64 10.62 6.83 6.92
C TYR A 64 11.94 7.33 7.50
N LYS A 65 12.46 6.68 8.56
CA LYS A 65 13.80 6.99 9.08
C LYS A 65 14.89 6.72 8.05
N LYS A 66 14.82 5.59 7.34
CA LYS A 66 15.76 5.30 6.26
C LYS A 66 15.70 6.34 5.12
N LEU A 67 14.50 6.76 4.73
CA LEU A 67 14.29 7.82 3.75
C LEU A 67 14.91 9.16 4.20
N LYS A 68 14.86 9.47 5.49
CA LYS A 68 15.54 10.65 6.06
C LYS A 68 17.06 10.54 5.98
N GLU A 69 17.62 9.36 6.30
CA GLU A 69 19.07 9.10 6.23
C GLU A 69 19.63 9.23 4.82
N ILE A 70 18.89 8.73 3.81
CA ILE A 70 19.30 8.83 2.38
C ILE A 70 19.35 10.29 1.92
N GLY A 71 18.54 11.17 2.52
CA GLY A 71 18.66 12.61 2.42
C GLY A 71 18.57 13.14 0.99
N ARG A 72 17.34 13.36 0.50
CA ARG A 72 16.99 14.25 -0.65
C ARG A 72 15.48 14.36 -0.91
N ASP A 73 14.67 13.39 -0.45
CA ASP A 73 13.28 13.29 -0.91
C ASP A 73 12.20 13.25 0.20
N HIS A 74 12.60 13.33 1.48
CA HIS A 74 11.69 13.06 2.60
C HIS A 74 10.64 14.15 2.90
N LYS A 75 10.76 15.33 2.28
CA LYS A 75 9.80 16.46 2.40
C LYS A 75 9.29 16.95 1.04
N GLU A 76 9.52 16.22 -0.03
CA GLU A 76 9.17 16.64 -1.39
C GLU A 76 8.35 15.59 -2.13
N GLY A 77 7.74 16.01 -3.24
CA GLY A 77 6.96 15.13 -4.12
C GLY A 77 5.90 14.34 -3.37
N ILE A 78 5.93 13.01 -3.54
CA ILE A 78 4.92 12.14 -2.94
C ILE A 78 5.06 12.02 -1.41
N SER A 79 6.24 12.26 -0.85
CA SER A 79 6.53 12.13 0.59
C SER A 79 5.66 13.02 1.47
N ARG A 80 5.21 14.18 0.93
CA ARG A 80 4.34 15.13 1.64
C ARG A 80 2.95 14.56 1.96
N TYR A 81 2.54 13.53 1.25
CA TYR A 81 1.22 12.90 1.37
C TYR A 81 1.26 11.56 2.11
N LEU A 82 2.43 11.16 2.64
CA LEU A 82 2.59 9.89 3.33
C LEU A 82 2.28 10.05 4.82
N GLU A 83 1.32 9.29 5.30
CA GLU A 83 1.02 9.14 6.73
C GLU A 83 1.99 8.14 7.37
N ILE A 84 2.47 8.43 8.58
CA ILE A 84 3.37 7.52 9.28
C ILE A 84 2.57 6.36 9.87
N LEU A 85 2.82 5.15 9.36
CA LEU A 85 2.32 3.91 9.95
C LEU A 85 3.26 3.45 11.08
N HIS A 86 2.73 3.40 12.30
CA HIS A 86 3.48 2.94 13.46
C HIS A 86 3.72 1.43 13.36
N CYS A 87 4.99 1.03 13.46
CA CYS A 87 5.41 -0.36 13.49
C CYS A 87 5.99 -0.70 14.87
N ASP A 88 5.67 -1.89 15.41
CA ASP A 88 6.02 -2.31 16.78
C ASP A 88 7.48 -2.76 16.96
N HIS A 89 8.41 -2.09 16.27
CA HIS A 89 9.84 -2.35 16.41
C HIS A 89 10.43 -1.46 17.51
N LYS A 90 11.12 -2.05 18.50
CA LYS A 90 11.85 -1.31 19.53
C LYS A 90 12.97 -0.44 18.93
N GLU A 91 13.63 -0.96 17.91
CA GLU A 91 14.72 -0.30 17.18
C GLU A 91 14.34 -0.10 15.72
N VAL A 92 15.02 0.83 15.05
CA VAL A 92 14.92 0.99 13.59
C VAL A 92 15.44 -0.28 12.93
N LYS A 93 14.60 -0.92 12.12
CA LYS A 93 14.99 -2.09 11.32
C LYS A 93 15.13 -1.70 9.86
N GLU A 94 15.95 -2.46 9.15
CA GLU A 94 16.06 -2.34 7.70
C GLU A 94 14.69 -2.45 7.02
N PRO A 95 14.43 -1.68 5.93
CA PRO A 95 13.13 -1.59 5.26
C PRO A 95 12.46 -2.93 4.99
N LEU A 96 13.19 -3.89 4.40
CA LEU A 96 12.67 -5.22 4.10
C LEU A 96 12.19 -5.96 5.36
N SER A 97 12.98 -5.93 6.44
CA SER A 97 12.65 -6.58 7.71
C SER A 97 11.38 -5.98 8.33
N CYS A 98 11.29 -4.64 8.34
CA CYS A 98 10.11 -3.94 8.81
C CYS A 98 8.86 -4.29 7.99
N LEU A 99 8.93 -4.15 6.66
CA LEU A 99 7.82 -4.42 5.77
C LEU A 99 7.39 -5.89 5.82
N ARG A 100 8.33 -6.83 5.99
CA ARG A 100 8.00 -8.25 6.20
C ARG A 100 7.22 -8.49 7.50
N ARG A 101 7.39 -7.67 8.54
CA ARG A 101 6.62 -7.81 9.78
C ARG A 101 5.24 -7.14 9.68
N VAL A 102 5.18 -5.98 9.05
CA VAL A 102 3.94 -5.20 8.85
C VAL A 102 3.01 -5.90 7.85
N MET A 103 3.53 -6.29 6.69
CA MET A 103 2.78 -6.88 5.58
C MET A 103 2.87 -8.42 5.61
N ARG A 104 2.38 -9.02 6.70
CA ARG A 104 2.43 -10.49 6.93
C ARG A 104 1.82 -11.28 5.77
N LYS A 105 2.13 -12.58 5.66
CA LYS A 105 1.63 -13.46 4.59
C LYS A 105 0.11 -13.42 4.41
N SER A 106 -0.66 -13.31 5.49
CA SER A 106 -2.12 -13.21 5.43
C SER A 106 -2.62 -11.88 4.88
N ASN A 107 -1.81 -10.81 4.97
CA ASN A 107 -2.17 -9.45 4.61
C ASN A 107 -3.59 -9.05 5.07
N LYS A 108 -3.94 -9.32 6.33
CA LYS A 108 -5.31 -9.13 6.89
C LYS A 108 -5.87 -7.72 6.66
N ASN A 109 -5.01 -6.71 6.58
CA ASN A 109 -5.38 -5.32 6.40
C ASN A 109 -5.47 -4.91 4.92
N HIS A 110 -5.24 -5.83 3.98
CA HIS A 110 -5.24 -5.61 2.54
C HIS A 110 -4.36 -4.44 2.10
N TYR A 111 -3.13 -4.40 2.62
CA TYR A 111 -2.15 -3.42 2.17
C TYR A 111 -1.71 -3.73 0.75
N ILE A 112 -1.52 -2.68 -0.04
CA ILE A 112 -0.84 -2.72 -1.33
C ILE A 112 0.58 -2.21 -1.11
N LEU A 113 1.59 -2.90 -1.65
CA LEU A 113 2.97 -2.46 -1.58
C LEU A 113 3.25 -1.46 -2.72
N ALA A 114 3.90 -0.34 -2.46
CA ALA A 114 4.50 0.51 -3.48
C ALA A 114 6.03 0.48 -3.31
N SER A 115 6.71 -0.22 -4.22
CA SER A 115 8.16 -0.48 -4.13
C SER A 115 8.80 -0.54 -5.51
N ASN A 116 10.04 -0.05 -5.58
CA ASN A 116 10.94 -0.21 -6.72
C ASN A 116 12.17 -1.08 -6.40
N CYS A 117 12.31 -1.52 -5.15
CA CYS A 117 13.35 -2.43 -4.69
C CYS A 117 13.01 -3.89 -5.07
N THR A 118 13.81 -4.50 -5.93
CA THR A 118 13.60 -5.87 -6.44
C THR A 118 13.44 -6.90 -5.32
N GLU A 119 14.32 -6.86 -4.32
CA GLU A 119 14.28 -7.81 -3.20
C GLU A 119 12.97 -7.71 -2.40
N ILE A 120 12.49 -6.49 -2.14
CA ILE A 120 11.22 -6.26 -1.44
C ILE A 120 10.05 -6.71 -2.31
N THR A 121 10.07 -6.42 -3.61
CA THR A 121 9.00 -6.86 -4.52
C THR A 121 8.93 -8.37 -4.66
N ASP A 122 10.07 -9.07 -4.64
CA ASP A 122 10.09 -10.54 -4.74
C ASP A 122 9.63 -11.20 -3.44
N LEU A 123 10.16 -10.77 -2.29
CA LEU A 123 9.86 -11.40 -1.00
C LEU A 123 8.48 -11.03 -0.43
N ILE A 124 7.93 -9.88 -0.80
CA ILE A 124 6.61 -9.43 -0.32
C ILE A 124 5.57 -9.54 -1.43
N GLY A 125 5.85 -8.98 -2.61
CA GLY A 125 4.91 -9.01 -3.73
C GLY A 125 4.67 -10.43 -4.23
N THR A 126 5.74 -11.07 -4.73
CA THR A 126 5.66 -12.41 -5.34
C THR A 126 5.41 -13.49 -4.29
N GLN A 127 6.30 -13.63 -3.30
CA GLN A 127 6.21 -14.75 -2.34
C GLN A 127 4.99 -14.69 -1.41
N ARG A 128 4.43 -13.50 -1.14
CA ARG A 128 3.23 -13.35 -0.29
C ARG A 128 1.98 -12.99 -1.07
N LYS A 129 2.08 -12.93 -2.40
CA LYS A 129 0.95 -12.61 -3.31
C LYS A 129 0.27 -11.28 -2.95
N ILE A 130 1.06 -10.28 -2.55
CA ILE A 130 0.55 -8.94 -2.24
C ILE A 130 0.64 -8.06 -3.49
N PRO A 131 -0.42 -7.32 -3.87
CA PRO A 131 -0.36 -6.39 -4.99
C PRO A 131 0.76 -5.35 -4.82
N VAL A 132 1.51 -5.11 -5.89
CA VAL A 132 2.65 -4.19 -5.94
C VAL A 132 2.42 -3.11 -6.98
N VAL A 133 2.60 -1.86 -6.58
CA VAL A 133 2.77 -0.72 -7.49
C VAL A 133 4.26 -0.43 -7.65
N SER A 134 4.71 -0.31 -8.90
CA SER A 134 6.09 0.08 -9.24
C SER A 134 6.10 1.21 -10.27
N CYS A 135 7.11 2.07 -10.22
CA CYS A 135 7.35 3.10 -11.24
C CYS A 135 8.41 2.61 -12.25
N ARG A 136 8.06 2.51 -13.53
CA ARG A 136 8.99 2.09 -14.61
C ARG A 136 8.98 3.11 -15.73
N GLY A 137 10.07 3.85 -15.92
CA GLY A 137 10.18 4.85 -16.98
C GLY A 137 9.06 5.91 -16.93
N GLY A 138 8.73 6.42 -15.74
CA GLY A 138 7.64 7.38 -15.53
C GLY A 138 6.23 6.79 -15.66
N THR A 139 6.09 5.47 -15.76
CA THR A 139 4.78 4.79 -15.81
C THR A 139 4.56 3.96 -14.56
N LEU A 140 3.43 4.17 -13.88
CA LEU A 140 2.98 3.33 -12.78
C LEU A 140 2.39 2.01 -13.29
N VAL A 141 2.83 0.89 -12.72
CA VAL A 141 2.39 -0.46 -13.07
C VAL A 141 1.94 -1.19 -11.82
N ILE A 142 0.75 -1.79 -11.86
CA ILE A 142 0.29 -2.71 -10.82
C ILE A 142 0.59 -4.14 -11.25
N SER A 143 1.38 -4.84 -10.44
CA SER A 143 1.59 -6.28 -10.52
C SER A 143 0.86 -6.95 -9.38
N ALA A 144 0.03 -7.94 -9.67
CA ALA A 144 -0.62 -8.73 -8.66
C ALA A 144 -0.87 -10.12 -9.24
N ASP A 145 -0.54 -11.15 -8.46
CA ASP A 145 -0.92 -12.53 -8.75
C ASP A 145 -2.31 -12.75 -8.15
N LEU A 146 -3.32 -12.65 -9.00
CA LEU A 146 -4.72 -12.56 -8.60
C LEU A 146 -5.46 -13.91 -8.78
N GLN A 147 -4.76 -14.97 -9.20
CA GLN A 147 -5.36 -16.27 -9.51
C GLN A 147 -5.51 -17.17 -8.28
N GLU A 148 -4.81 -16.89 -7.19
CA GLU A 148 -4.84 -17.69 -5.95
C GLU A 148 -4.86 -16.81 -4.70
N ILE A 149 -5.70 -15.78 -4.70
CA ILE A 149 -5.99 -15.08 -3.46
C ILE A 149 -7.03 -15.94 -2.74
N PRO A 150 -6.80 -16.36 -1.48
CA PRO A 150 -7.88 -16.94 -0.71
C PRO A 150 -8.99 -15.90 -0.70
N MET A 151 -10.09 -16.20 -1.40
CA MET A 151 -11.36 -15.58 -1.07
C MET A 151 -11.55 -15.91 0.40
N TYR A 152 -11.21 -14.96 1.27
CA TYR A 152 -11.56 -15.05 2.67
C TYR A 152 -13.09 -14.98 2.67
N SER A 153 -13.70 -16.15 2.61
CA SER A 153 -15.13 -16.42 2.43
C SER A 153 -15.99 -15.94 3.60
N GLY A 154 -15.45 -15.07 4.46
CA GLY A 154 -16.12 -14.45 5.59
C GLY A 154 -16.06 -12.91 5.58
N PHE A 155 -15.62 -12.26 4.49
CA PHE A 155 -15.69 -10.79 4.41
C PHE A 155 -17.14 -10.33 4.26
N LYS A 156 -17.77 -10.04 5.40
CA LYS A 156 -19.04 -9.32 5.46
C LYS A 156 -18.81 -7.88 4.99
N THR A 157 -19.71 -7.38 4.16
CA THR A 157 -19.72 -5.97 3.70
C THR A 157 -20.34 -5.03 4.73
N GLU A 158 -21.02 -5.61 5.71
CA GLU A 158 -21.73 -4.94 6.78
C GLU A 158 -21.15 -5.41 8.12
N ALA A 159 -21.11 -4.50 9.10
CA ALA A 159 -20.83 -4.86 10.48
C ALA A 159 -21.96 -5.76 10.97
N ASP A 160 -21.64 -6.84 11.68
CA ASP A 160 -22.67 -7.60 12.37
C ASP A 160 -23.09 -6.89 13.67
N GLU A 161 -24.20 -7.34 14.26
CA GLU A 161 -24.76 -6.72 15.46
C GLU A 161 -23.74 -6.64 16.60
N GLU A 162 -22.83 -7.62 16.73
CA GLU A 162 -21.79 -7.61 17.75
C GLU A 162 -20.76 -6.50 17.52
N GLU A 163 -20.32 -6.33 16.26
CA GLU A 163 -19.40 -5.25 15.89
C GLU A 163 -20.07 -3.86 15.97
N LEU A 164 -21.35 -3.74 15.62
CA LEU A 164 -22.17 -2.54 15.81
C LEU A 164 -22.29 -2.16 17.28
N ASN A 165 -22.69 -3.11 18.14
CA ASN A 165 -22.82 -2.89 19.58
C ASN A 165 -21.48 -2.47 20.21
N ARG A 166 -20.38 -3.07 19.76
CA ARG A 166 -19.03 -2.71 20.21
C ARG A 166 -18.64 -1.28 19.80
N LEU A 167 -18.97 -0.88 18.57
CA LEU A 167 -18.71 0.48 18.08
C LEU A 167 -19.56 1.49 18.85
N GLU A 168 -20.86 1.22 19.05
CA GLU A 168 -21.75 2.07 19.83
C GLU A 168 -21.26 2.25 21.27
N ALA A 169 -20.79 1.18 21.93
CA ALA A 169 -20.23 1.26 23.27
C ALA A 169 -18.97 2.13 23.36
N LEU A 170 -18.12 2.11 22.32
CA LEU A 170 -16.91 2.96 22.26
C LEU A 170 -17.26 4.45 22.15
N PHE A 171 -18.31 4.81 21.41
CA PHE A 171 -18.73 6.21 21.22
C PHE A 171 -19.70 6.72 22.28
N SER A 172 -20.29 5.84 23.09
CA SER A 172 -21.23 6.21 24.17
C SER A 172 -20.55 6.62 25.48
N THR A 173 -19.23 6.51 25.57
CA THR A 173 -18.47 6.83 26.80
C THR A 173 -17.85 8.24 26.79
N GLU A 174 -18.14 9.06 25.77
CA GLU A 174 -17.61 10.43 25.61
C GLU A 174 -18.60 11.56 25.96
N THR A 175 -19.72 11.27 26.64
CA THR A 175 -20.63 12.28 27.23
C THR A 175 -20.55 12.30 28.74
#